data_AF-A0A2I1REV5-F1
#
_entry.id   AF-A0A2I1REV5-F1
#
_cell.length_a   1.000
_cell.length_b   1.000
_cell.length_c   1.000
_cell.angle_alpha   90.00
_cell.angle_beta   90.00
_cell.angle_gamma   90.00
#
_symmetry.space_group_name_H-M   'P 1'
#
loop_
_entity.id
_entity.type
_entity.pdbx_description
1 polymer ?
#
loop_
_entity_poly.entity_id
_entity_poly.type
_entity_poly.pdbx_seq_one_letter_code
_entity_poly.pdbx_strand_id
1 'polypeptide(L)'
;MADTTPVGGDSAAPKTRAVELVAELHAILDELQTVDLSPCTDTELADVAAETERAIARLTVAGDRQINQVEARDLPRKTGCRTLMQFMTHRLRVSNPVRRRKQMDATATRTSLGGEVLTPEHPSLAEAFAQGSVGTAHLQAALDVLDQIPHAVDHDVKVAAERQMAEIAADH
;
A
#
# COMPACT_ATOMS: atom_id res chain seq x y z
N MET A 1 -7.38 -45.56 -40.95
CA MET A 1 -6.53 -45.65 -39.75
C MET A 1 -6.00 -44.26 -39.45
N ALA A 2 -6.42 -43.73 -38.30
CA ALA A 2 -5.92 -42.56 -37.56
C ALA A 2 -5.51 -41.29 -38.34
N ASP A 3 -6.48 -40.41 -38.54
CA ASP A 3 -6.24 -38.96 -38.58
C ASP A 3 -6.16 -38.47 -37.12
N THR A 4 -5.01 -37.95 -36.72
CA THR A 4 -4.76 -37.49 -35.34
C THR A 4 -4.73 -35.98 -35.35
N THR A 5 -5.87 -35.36 -35.07
CA THR A 5 -5.96 -33.93 -34.76
C THR A 5 -5.36 -33.70 -33.37
N PRO A 6 -4.42 -32.75 -33.17
CA PRO A 6 -3.92 -32.47 -31.83
C PRO A 6 -4.98 -31.68 -31.07
N VAL A 7 -5.37 -32.24 -29.93
CA VAL A 7 -6.26 -31.65 -28.93
C VAL A 7 -5.56 -30.47 -28.25
N GLY A 8 -6.26 -29.34 -28.22
CA GLY A 8 -6.28 -28.43 -27.08
C GLY A 8 -4.97 -27.73 -26.75
N GLY A 9 -4.73 -26.58 -27.39
CA GLY A 9 -3.88 -25.55 -26.78
C GLY A 9 -4.47 -25.21 -25.41
N ASP A 10 -3.63 -25.33 -24.39
CA ASP A 10 -3.89 -24.88 -23.02
C ASP A 10 -4.19 -23.37 -23.06
N SER A 11 -5.47 -23.03 -23.20
CA SER A 11 -5.93 -21.65 -23.13
C SER A 11 -5.95 -21.29 -21.65
N ALA A 12 -4.76 -21.05 -21.10
CA ALA A 12 -4.62 -20.34 -19.85
C ALA A 12 -5.37 -19.02 -20.02
N ALA A 13 -6.48 -18.88 -19.29
CA ALA A 13 -7.27 -17.67 -19.30
C ALA A 13 -6.33 -16.45 -19.15
N PRO A 14 -6.55 -15.36 -19.90
CA PRO A 14 -5.65 -14.21 -19.87
C PRO A 14 -5.50 -13.75 -18.42
N LYS A 15 -4.24 -13.69 -17.95
CA LYS A 15 -3.94 -13.19 -16.60
C LYS A 15 -4.47 -11.77 -16.50
N THR A 16 -5.02 -11.41 -15.35
CA THR A 16 -5.50 -10.04 -15.15
C THR A 16 -4.30 -9.08 -15.14
N ARG A 17 -4.49 -7.84 -15.60
CA ARG A 17 -3.40 -6.84 -15.62
C ARG A 17 -2.73 -6.65 -14.26
N ALA A 18 -3.48 -6.79 -13.16
CA ALA A 18 -2.93 -6.72 -11.81
C ALA A 18 -1.93 -7.85 -11.51
N VAL A 19 -2.18 -9.07 -12.01
CA VAL A 19 -1.24 -10.21 -11.85
C VAL A 19 0.02 -9.99 -12.68
N GLU A 20 -0.13 -9.47 -13.90
CA GLU A 20 1.02 -9.13 -14.75
C GLU A 20 1.89 -8.05 -14.14
N LEU A 21 1.30 -6.97 -13.63
CA LEU A 21 2.02 -5.86 -12.97
C LEU A 21 2.82 -6.34 -11.75
N VAL A 22 2.29 -7.27 -10.95
CA VAL A 22 3.01 -7.84 -9.81
C VAL A 22 4.17 -8.71 -10.27
N ALA A 23 4.01 -9.46 -11.38
CA ALA A 23 5.11 -10.25 -11.94
C ALA A 23 6.22 -9.34 -12.52
N GLU A 24 5.85 -8.29 -13.26
CA GLU A 24 6.77 -7.27 -13.77
C GLU A 24 7.53 -6.58 -12.62
N LEU A 25 6.83 -6.23 -11.53
CA LEU A 25 7.45 -5.66 -10.33
C LEU A 25 8.49 -6.61 -9.72
N HIS A 26 8.18 -7.90 -9.58
CA HIS A 26 9.13 -8.87 -9.03
C HIS A 26 10.37 -9.04 -9.92
N ALA A 27 10.20 -9.06 -11.24
CA ALA A 27 11.33 -9.11 -12.17
C ALA A 27 12.26 -7.88 -12.00
N ILE A 28 11.69 -6.68 -11.91
CA ILE A 28 12.45 -5.45 -11.67
C ILE A 28 13.17 -5.50 -10.31
N LEU A 29 12.52 -6.04 -9.27
CA LEU A 29 13.13 -6.18 -7.95
C LEU A 29 14.30 -7.17 -7.97
N ASP A 30 14.20 -8.26 -8.72
CA ASP A 30 15.30 -9.22 -8.88
C ASP A 30 16.53 -8.57 -9.55
N GLU A 31 16.29 -7.72 -10.57
CA GLU A 31 17.35 -6.92 -11.20
C GLU A 31 17.93 -5.89 -10.23
N LEU A 32 17.09 -5.13 -9.53
CA LEU A 32 17.52 -4.10 -8.57
C LEU A 32 18.33 -4.67 -7.40
N GLN A 33 18.05 -5.92 -6.98
CA GLN A 33 18.80 -6.59 -5.91
C GLN A 33 20.20 -7.07 -6.34
N THR A 34 20.48 -7.13 -7.64
CA THR A 34 21.71 -7.74 -8.18
C THR A 34 22.54 -6.80 -9.04
N VAL A 35 22.00 -5.64 -9.44
CA VAL A 35 22.70 -4.63 -10.22
C VAL A 35 23.94 -4.12 -9.49
N ASP A 36 25.04 -3.95 -10.23
CA ASP A 36 26.26 -3.36 -9.68
C ASP A 36 26.09 -1.85 -9.50
N LEU A 37 26.17 -1.40 -8.25
CA LEU A 37 26.06 0.01 -7.87
C LEU A 37 27.43 0.71 -7.82
N SER A 38 28.54 -0.01 -8.02
CA SER A 38 29.89 0.56 -8.04
C SER A 38 30.10 1.71 -9.04
N PRO A 39 29.39 1.76 -10.19
CA PRO A 39 29.51 2.89 -11.12
C PRO A 39 28.74 4.15 -10.69
N CYS A 40 27.82 4.05 -9.71
CA CYS A 40 27.06 5.20 -9.25
C CYS A 40 27.95 6.19 -8.50
N THR A 41 27.78 7.48 -8.78
CA THR A 41 28.26 8.54 -7.90
C THR A 41 27.50 8.54 -6.57
N ASP A 42 28.06 9.19 -5.54
CA ASP A 42 27.41 9.30 -4.23
C ASP A 42 26.00 9.93 -4.33
N THR A 43 25.84 10.94 -5.20
CA THR A 43 24.55 11.59 -5.44
C THR A 43 23.57 10.65 -6.13
N GLU A 44 23.99 9.94 -7.18
CA GLU A 44 23.11 8.98 -7.87
C GLU A 44 22.69 7.84 -6.95
N LEU A 45 23.61 7.34 -6.11
CA LEU A 45 23.30 6.29 -5.16
C LEU A 45 22.28 6.78 -4.10
N ALA A 46 22.44 8.01 -3.62
CA ALA A 46 21.48 8.62 -2.69
C ALA A 46 20.10 8.79 -3.35
N ASP A 47 20.04 9.26 -4.59
CA ASP A 47 18.79 9.45 -5.33
C ASP A 47 18.10 8.10 -5.60
N VAL A 48 18.85 7.06 -6.00
CA VAL A 48 18.32 5.70 -6.20
C VAL A 48 17.75 5.13 -4.90
N ALA A 49 18.45 5.32 -3.77
CA ALA A 49 17.96 4.89 -2.46
C ALA A 49 16.68 5.63 -2.06
N ALA A 50 16.63 6.95 -2.25
CA ALA A 50 15.46 7.77 -1.93
C ALA A 50 14.24 7.38 -2.79
N GLU A 51 14.42 7.18 -4.09
CA GLU A 51 13.34 6.76 -4.99
C GLU A 51 12.89 5.32 -4.72
N THR A 52 13.77 4.45 -4.19
CA THR A 52 13.38 3.12 -3.73
C THR A 52 12.44 3.20 -2.52
N GLU A 53 12.73 4.06 -1.54
CA GLU A 53 11.84 4.27 -0.39
C GLU A 53 10.49 4.89 -0.81
N ARG A 54 10.52 5.84 -1.74
CA ARG A 54 9.31 6.39 -2.35
C ARG A 54 8.48 5.30 -3.04
N ALA A 55 9.11 4.39 -3.77
CA ALA A 55 8.45 3.26 -4.41
C ALA A 55 7.84 2.30 -3.37
N ILE A 56 8.50 2.06 -2.22
CA ILE A 56 7.97 1.25 -1.12
C ILE A 56 6.68 1.86 -0.54
N ALA A 57 6.64 3.17 -0.31
CA ALA A 57 5.44 3.87 0.17
C ALA A 57 4.27 3.74 -0.82
N ARG A 58 4.54 4.01 -2.11
CA ARG A 58 3.54 3.88 -3.18
C ARG A 58 3.04 2.44 -3.36
N LEU A 59 3.95 1.46 -3.28
CA LEU A 59 3.62 0.04 -3.33
C LEU A 59 2.74 -0.36 -2.14
N THR A 60 3.04 0.20 -0.98
CA THR A 60 2.22 0.00 0.22
C THR A 60 0.78 0.48 -0.01
N VAL A 61 0.57 1.69 -0.53
CA VAL A 61 -0.77 2.20 -0.85
C VAL A 61 -1.49 1.31 -1.87
N ALA A 62 -0.77 0.82 -2.89
CA ALA A 62 -1.33 -0.13 -3.84
C ALA A 62 -1.75 -1.46 -3.18
N GLY A 63 -0.95 -1.95 -2.22
CA GLY A 63 -1.25 -3.13 -1.41
C GLY A 63 -2.47 -2.94 -0.51
N ASP A 64 -2.66 -1.75 0.08
CA ASP A 64 -3.81 -1.46 0.94
C ASP A 64 -5.13 -1.55 0.19
N ARG A 65 -5.15 -1.08 -1.06
CA ARG A 65 -6.30 -1.26 -1.95
C ARG A 65 -6.63 -2.73 -2.18
N GLN A 66 -5.62 -3.60 -2.24
CA GLN A 66 -5.82 -5.05 -2.38
C GLN A 66 -6.40 -5.63 -1.10
N ILE A 67 -5.92 -5.21 0.08
CA ILE A 67 -6.44 -5.63 1.38
C ILE A 67 -7.92 -5.19 1.54
N ASN A 68 -8.28 -3.99 1.10
CA ASN A 68 -9.68 -3.55 1.08
C ASN A 68 -10.56 -4.47 0.22
N GLN A 69 -10.06 -4.94 -0.93
CA GLN A 69 -10.78 -5.91 -1.77
C GLN A 69 -10.85 -7.31 -1.12
N VAL A 70 -9.81 -7.73 -0.40
CA VAL A 70 -9.79 -8.96 0.39
C VAL A 70 -10.89 -8.94 1.45
N GLU A 71 -11.01 -7.83 2.18
CA GLU A 71 -12.04 -7.63 3.21
C GLU A 71 -13.44 -7.57 2.59
N ALA A 72 -13.65 -6.74 1.57
CA ALA A 72 -14.95 -6.58 0.91
C ALA A 72 -15.50 -7.89 0.30
N ARG A 73 -14.62 -8.81 -0.10
CA ARG A 73 -14.99 -10.11 -0.67
C ARG A 73 -15.03 -11.24 0.35
N ASP A 74 -14.80 -10.94 1.63
CA ASP A 74 -14.71 -11.90 2.73
C ASP A 74 -13.73 -13.05 2.42
N LEU A 75 -12.60 -12.72 1.80
CA LEU A 75 -11.57 -13.70 1.45
C LEU A 75 -10.95 -14.40 2.67
N PRO A 76 -10.80 -13.78 3.85
CA PRO A 76 -10.31 -14.49 5.03
C PRO A 76 -11.12 -15.76 5.29
N ARG A 77 -12.46 -15.66 5.39
CA ARG A 77 -13.33 -16.81 5.65
C ARG A 77 -13.25 -17.85 4.53
N LYS A 78 -13.20 -17.41 3.28
CA LYS A 78 -13.09 -18.30 2.10
C LYS A 78 -11.75 -19.04 2.01
N THR A 79 -10.73 -18.58 2.71
CA THR A 79 -9.36 -19.14 2.67
C THR A 79 -8.94 -19.78 3.99
N GLY A 80 -9.89 -20.02 4.90
CA GLY A 80 -9.64 -20.69 6.18
C GLY A 80 -9.08 -19.79 7.29
N CYS A 81 -9.04 -18.47 7.07
CA CYS A 81 -8.72 -17.48 8.11
C CYS A 81 -10.01 -16.99 8.78
N ARG A 82 -10.03 -16.90 10.10
CA ARG A 82 -11.20 -16.46 10.87
C ARG A 82 -11.41 -14.95 10.81
N THR A 83 -10.34 -14.18 10.63
CA THR A 83 -10.35 -12.71 10.64
C THR A 83 -9.41 -12.16 9.57
N LEU A 84 -9.62 -10.90 9.17
CA LEU A 84 -8.69 -10.21 8.27
C LEU A 84 -7.29 -10.12 8.86
N MET A 85 -7.17 -9.89 10.17
CA MET A 85 -5.90 -9.84 10.87
C MET A 85 -5.12 -11.15 10.72
N GLN A 86 -5.80 -12.29 10.83
CA GLN A 86 -5.20 -13.59 10.62
C GLN A 86 -4.75 -13.77 9.17
N PHE A 87 -5.56 -13.32 8.21
CA PHE A 87 -5.21 -13.35 6.79
C PHE A 87 -3.97 -12.48 6.48
N MET A 88 -3.94 -11.24 6.99
CA MET A 88 -2.79 -10.34 6.85
C MET A 88 -1.52 -10.96 7.45
N THR A 89 -1.63 -11.57 8.62
CA THR A 89 -0.50 -12.21 9.31
C THR A 89 0.00 -13.45 8.55
N HIS A 90 -0.88 -14.41 8.29
CA HIS A 90 -0.46 -15.72 7.79
C HIS A 90 -0.31 -15.77 6.27
N ARG A 91 -1.24 -15.14 5.53
CA ARG A 91 -1.25 -15.20 4.07
C ARG A 91 -0.43 -14.09 3.43
N LEU A 92 -0.49 -12.88 3.97
CA LEU A 92 0.21 -11.71 3.43
C LEU A 92 1.54 -11.43 4.12
N ARG A 93 1.84 -12.08 5.25
CA ARG A 93 3.07 -11.88 6.04
C ARG A 93 3.30 -10.44 6.49
N VAL A 94 2.22 -9.71 6.77
CA VAL A 94 2.30 -8.35 7.33
C VAL A 94 2.81 -8.45 8.77
N SER A 95 3.97 -7.86 9.05
CA SER A 95 4.64 -7.96 10.35
C SER A 95 3.87 -7.32 11.50
N ASN A 96 3.18 -6.21 11.25
CA ASN A 96 2.34 -5.55 12.23
C ASN A 96 0.98 -5.20 11.61
N PRO A 97 0.04 -6.17 11.58
CA PRO A 97 -1.25 -5.96 10.93
C PRO A 97 -2.10 -4.91 11.65
N VAL A 98 -1.88 -4.67 12.96
CA VAL A 98 -2.63 -3.66 13.74
C VAL A 98 -2.21 -2.27 13.33
N ARG A 99 -0.90 -1.98 13.28
CA ARG A 99 -0.39 -0.69 12.77
C ARG A 99 -0.77 -0.51 11.32
N ARG A 100 -0.67 -1.56 10.50
CA ARG A 100 -1.09 -1.50 9.10
C ARG A 100 -2.58 -1.16 8.97
N ARG A 101 -3.45 -1.75 9.79
CA ARG A 101 -4.89 -1.43 9.79
C ARG A 101 -5.14 0.01 10.23
N LYS A 102 -4.49 0.51 11.29
CA LYS A 102 -4.58 1.91 11.72
C LYS A 102 -4.17 2.87 10.59
N GLN A 103 -3.05 2.59 9.93
CA GLN A 103 -2.59 3.35 8.77
C GLN A 103 -3.61 3.32 7.62
N MET A 104 -4.15 2.14 7.29
CA MET A 104 -5.19 2.02 6.27
C MET A 104 -6.45 2.80 6.64
N ASP A 105 -6.89 2.74 7.89
CA ASP A 105 -8.08 3.44 8.34
C ASP A 105 -7.92 4.96 8.23
N ALA A 106 -6.71 5.47 8.52
CA ALA A 106 -6.36 6.88 8.38
C ALA A 106 -6.28 7.36 6.91
N THR A 107 -5.71 6.56 6.01
CA THR A 107 -5.35 7.01 4.65
C THR A 107 -6.23 6.45 3.54
N ALA A 108 -7.01 5.39 3.78
CA ALA A 108 -7.78 4.77 2.73
C ALA A 108 -9.06 5.55 2.41
N THR A 109 -9.31 5.71 1.12
CA THR A 109 -10.63 6.08 0.61
C THR A 109 -11.62 4.95 0.87
N ARG A 110 -12.76 5.26 1.50
CA ARG A 110 -13.82 4.28 1.78
C ARG A 110 -15.01 4.50 0.86
N THR A 111 -15.88 3.49 0.75
CA THR A 111 -17.16 3.63 0.05
C THR A 111 -18.27 3.56 1.08
N SER A 112 -19.15 4.55 1.08
CA SER A 112 -20.34 4.58 1.95
C SER A 112 -21.31 3.46 1.55
N LEU A 113 -22.27 3.15 2.41
CA LEU A 113 -23.33 2.18 2.10
C LEU A 113 -24.15 2.58 0.86
N GLY A 114 -24.20 3.88 0.54
CA GLY A 114 -24.85 4.41 -0.66
C GLY A 114 -23.98 4.38 -1.92
N GLY A 115 -22.74 3.88 -1.85
CA GLY A 115 -21.82 3.83 -2.98
C GLY A 115 -20.97 5.10 -3.16
N GLU A 116 -21.11 6.10 -2.29
CA GLU A 116 -20.32 7.33 -2.36
C GLU A 116 -18.88 7.11 -1.89
N VAL A 117 -17.93 7.72 -2.58
CA VAL A 117 -16.52 7.66 -2.21
C VAL A 117 -16.26 8.69 -1.11
N LEU A 118 -15.94 8.21 0.09
CA LEU A 118 -15.62 9.03 1.26
C LEU A 118 -14.14 9.43 1.24
N THR A 119 -13.89 10.69 1.58
CA THR A 119 -12.53 11.19 1.80
C THR A 119 -11.83 10.39 2.92
N PRO A 120 -10.51 10.20 2.84
CA PRO A 120 -9.72 9.66 3.94
C PRO A 120 -9.95 10.47 5.23
N GLU A 121 -9.72 9.83 6.39
CA GLU A 121 -9.76 10.51 7.69
C GLU A 121 -8.70 11.61 7.77
N HIS A 122 -7.53 11.35 7.18
CA HIS A 122 -6.44 12.30 7.04
C HIS A 122 -6.06 12.50 5.56
N PRO A 123 -6.76 13.40 4.83
CA PRO A 123 -6.55 13.62 3.40
C PRO A 123 -5.15 14.09 3.01
N SER A 124 -4.53 15.00 3.77
CA SER A 124 -3.18 15.52 3.50
C SER A 124 -2.12 14.45 3.69
N LEU A 125 -2.23 13.67 4.77
CA LEU A 125 -1.32 12.52 4.98
C LEU A 125 -1.55 11.42 3.93
N ALA A 126 -2.80 11.15 3.56
CA ALA A 126 -3.13 10.18 2.53
C ALA A 126 -2.54 10.55 1.17
N GLU A 127 -2.62 11.82 0.78
CA GLU A 127 -2.04 12.32 -0.47
C GLU A 127 -0.52 12.21 -0.47
N ALA A 128 0.14 12.70 0.58
CA ALA A 128 1.60 12.64 0.70
C ALA A 128 2.11 11.18 0.69
N PHE A 129 1.40 10.27 1.38
CA PHE A 129 1.71 8.85 1.38
C PHE A 129 1.53 8.19 0.01
N ALA A 130 0.45 8.53 -0.71
CA ALA A 130 0.19 8.03 -2.06
C ALA A 130 1.20 8.53 -3.10
N GLN A 131 1.74 9.74 -2.92
CA GLN A 131 2.84 10.28 -3.74
C GLN A 131 4.20 9.68 -3.36
N GLY A 132 4.28 9.05 -2.19
CA GLY A 132 5.49 8.47 -1.59
C GLY A 132 6.44 9.50 -0.99
N SER A 133 6.00 10.75 -0.79
CA SER A 133 6.80 11.76 -0.07
C SER A 133 6.86 11.49 1.43
N VAL A 134 5.89 10.74 1.96
CA VAL A 134 5.89 10.27 3.36
C VAL A 134 6.08 8.74 3.37
N GLY A 135 7.03 8.26 4.17
CA GLY A 135 7.22 6.82 4.41
C GLY A 135 6.25 6.26 5.46
N THR A 136 6.13 4.93 5.53
CA THR A 136 5.22 4.27 6.50
C THR A 136 5.52 4.63 7.95
N ALA A 137 6.80 4.76 8.32
CA ALA A 137 7.23 5.11 9.67
C ALA A 137 6.88 6.56 10.02
N HIS A 138 7.14 7.52 9.12
CA HIS A 138 6.80 8.93 9.32
C HIS A 138 5.29 9.14 9.36
N LEU A 139 4.54 8.45 8.50
CA LEU A 139 3.08 8.44 8.58
C LEU A 139 2.59 7.95 9.94
N GLN A 140 3.14 6.84 10.45
CA GLN A 140 2.75 6.32 11.75
C GLN A 140 3.08 7.28 12.89
N ALA A 141 4.23 7.95 12.84
CA ALA A 141 4.61 8.96 13.82
C ALA A 141 3.66 10.17 13.79
N ALA A 142 3.30 10.64 12.59
CA ALA A 142 2.32 11.70 12.41
C ALA A 142 0.96 11.32 13.01
N LEU A 143 0.46 10.12 12.73
CA LEU A 143 -0.79 9.61 13.32
C LEU A 143 -0.72 9.52 14.84
N ASP A 144 0.41 9.06 15.39
CA ASP A 144 0.59 8.95 16.84
C ASP A 144 0.57 10.34 17.52
N VAL A 145 1.01 11.40 16.83
CA VAL A 145 0.89 12.80 17.29
C VAL A 145 -0.56 13.31 17.17
N LEU A 146 -1.21 13.08 16.04
CA LEU A 146 -2.60 13.53 15.81
C LEU A 146 -3.58 12.89 16.80
N ASP A 147 -3.34 11.64 17.20
CA ASP A 147 -4.12 10.94 18.23
C ASP A 147 -4.05 11.61 19.62
N GLN A 148 -3.02 12.42 19.89
CA GLN A 148 -2.92 13.16 21.15
C GLN A 148 -3.78 14.42 21.18
N ILE A 149 -4.35 14.84 20.04
CA ILE A 149 -5.19 16.04 19.98
C ILE A 149 -6.54 15.73 20.66
N PRO A 150 -6.91 16.48 21.73
CA PRO A 150 -8.16 16.21 22.45
C PRO A 150 -9.39 16.30 21.54
N HIS A 151 -10.37 15.43 21.78
CA HIS A 151 -11.61 15.43 21.00
C HIS A 151 -12.36 16.77 21.02
N ALA A 152 -12.23 17.54 22.11
CA ALA A 152 -12.85 18.85 22.28
C ALA A 152 -12.26 19.95 21.37
N VAL A 153 -11.13 19.70 20.69
CA VAL A 153 -10.55 20.64 19.73
C VAL A 153 -11.40 20.71 18.47
N ASP A 154 -11.62 21.93 17.97
CA ASP A 154 -12.43 22.20 16.78
C ASP A 154 -11.88 21.51 15.52
N HIS A 155 -12.78 21.19 14.59
CA HIS A 155 -12.43 20.44 13.40
C HIS A 155 -11.40 21.16 12.53
N ASP A 156 -11.55 22.46 12.31
CA ASP A 156 -10.63 23.26 11.48
C ASP A 156 -9.20 23.25 12.05
N VAL A 157 -9.06 23.23 13.38
CA VAL A 157 -7.76 23.14 14.05
C VAL A 157 -7.14 21.75 13.86
N LYS A 158 -7.95 20.68 13.89
CA LYS A 158 -7.47 19.32 13.60
C LYS A 158 -7.01 19.17 12.15
N VAL A 159 -7.74 19.76 11.20
CA VAL A 159 -7.36 19.77 9.77
C VAL A 159 -6.05 20.54 9.57
N ALA A 160 -5.90 21.70 10.21
CA ALA A 160 -4.65 22.46 10.17
C ALA A 160 -3.47 21.67 10.77
N ALA A 161 -3.70 20.99 11.91
CA ALA A 161 -2.68 20.15 12.53
C ALA A 161 -2.27 18.98 11.64
N GLU A 162 -3.22 18.30 11.01
CA GLU A 162 -2.93 17.23 10.05
C GLU A 162 -2.07 17.71 8.90
N ARG A 163 -2.42 18.85 8.27
CA ARG A 163 -1.63 19.43 7.18
C ARG A 163 -0.20 19.72 7.62
N GLN A 164 -0.02 20.34 8.78
CA GLN A 164 1.30 20.63 9.33
C GLN A 164 2.09 19.34 9.59
N MET A 165 1.44 18.30 10.11
CA MET A 165 2.10 17.01 10.33
C MET A 165 2.46 16.31 9.01
N ALA A 166 1.66 16.47 7.95
CA ALA A 166 1.98 15.95 6.63
C ALA A 166 3.20 16.67 6.01
N GLU A 167 3.30 17.98 6.16
CA GLU A 167 4.46 18.77 5.74
C GLU A 167 5.73 18.33 6.50
N ILE A 168 5.65 18.26 7.84
CA ILE A 168 6.79 17.79 8.68
C ILE A 168 7.22 16.37 8.31
N ALA A 169 6.27 15.45 8.08
CA ALA A 169 6.56 14.05 7.76
C ALA A 169 7.17 13.86 6.36
N ALA A 170 7.00 14.82 5.46
CA ALA A 170 7.57 14.81 4.12
C ALA A 170 8.97 15.44 4.08
N ASP A 171 9.22 16.45 4.92
CA ASP A 171 10.48 17.21 4.94
C ASP A 171 11.55 16.61 5.88
N HIS A 172 11.15 15.75 6.84
CA HIS A 172 12.01 15.18 7.88
C HIS A 172 11.79 13.68 8.04
#